data_AF-A0A7J2SPM5-F1
#
_entry.id   AF-A0A7J2SPM5-F1
#
_cell.length_a   1.000
_cell.length_b   1.000
_cell.length_c   1.000
_cell.angle_alpha   90.00
_cell.angle_beta   90.00
_cell.angle_gamma   90.00
#
_symmetry.space_group_name_H-M   'P 1'
#
loop_
_entity.id
_entity.type
_entity.pdbx_description
1 polymer ?
#
loop_
_entity_poly.entity_id
_entity_poly.type
_entity_poly.pdbx_seq_one_letter_code
_entity_poly.pdbx_strand_id
1 'polypeptide(L)'
;MLEVLDSILPYISGMWTLPWILVGFVLTVLLSRFVDRSKVDAVMKKIGLILLYFFVPVLLFRIFLNTDLGVAQVEFVGIIAGTLFFMYVLAYYFAKHQAVKLGLKGKTKQQFIKTVITNQGRSSAFIGSAMLAVPAFRVPAGLYMSLVGIILFAVIPYILSHMHHKEIREANELV
;
A
#
# COMPACT_ATOMS: atom_id res chain seq x y z
N MET A 1 4.84 11.09 19.91
CA MET A 1 4.69 10.02 18.89
C MET A 1 6.01 9.65 18.24
N LEU A 2 6.87 10.63 17.90
CA LEU A 2 8.25 10.40 17.43
C LEU A 2 9.15 9.71 18.49
N GLU A 3 9.06 10.08 19.77
CA GLU A 3 9.85 9.43 20.84
C GLU A 3 9.59 7.93 21.03
N VAL A 4 8.34 7.49 20.81
CA VAL A 4 7.97 6.06 20.87
C VAL A 4 8.55 5.33 19.65
N LEU A 5 8.62 5.99 18.50
CA LEU A 5 9.22 5.44 17.29
C LEU A 5 10.74 5.31 17.45
N ASP A 6 11.40 6.34 17.98
CA ASP A 6 12.85 6.38 18.21
C ASP A 6 13.32 5.38 19.27
N SER A 7 12.46 5.05 20.24
CA SER A 7 12.76 4.04 21.27
C SER A 7 12.53 2.59 20.80
N ILE A 8 11.62 2.37 19.84
CA ILE A 8 11.35 1.03 19.29
C ILE A 8 12.29 0.72 18.11
N LEU A 9 12.67 1.72 17.33
CA LEU A 9 13.51 1.58 16.13
C LEU A 9 14.80 0.75 16.36
N PRO A 10 15.61 0.98 17.42
CA PRO A 10 16.85 0.21 17.64
C PRO A 10 16.62 -1.30 17.75
N TYR A 11 15.49 -1.71 18.34
CA TYR A 11 15.12 -3.12 18.54
C TYR A 11 14.68 -3.83 17.25
N ILE A 12 14.46 -3.07 16.19
CA ILE A 12 14.08 -3.56 14.86
C ILE A 12 15.33 -3.73 13.96
N SER A 13 16.51 -3.29 14.42
CA SER A 13 17.75 -3.44 13.66
C SER A 13 18.25 -4.90 13.66
N GLY A 14 18.13 -5.56 12.51
CA GLY A 14 18.85 -6.79 12.16
C GLY A 14 18.60 -7.99 13.08
N MET A 15 19.47 -8.19 14.07
CA MET A 15 19.52 -9.41 14.91
C MET A 15 18.52 -9.43 16.07
N TRP A 16 18.05 -8.27 16.53
CA TRP A 16 17.07 -8.19 17.62
C TRP A 16 15.65 -8.57 17.21
N THR A 17 15.37 -8.61 15.90
CA THR A 17 14.08 -9.06 15.35
C THR A 17 13.81 -10.56 15.61
N LEU A 18 14.86 -11.39 15.65
CA LEU A 18 14.76 -12.84 15.92
C LEU A 18 14.18 -13.14 17.32
N PRO A 19 14.70 -12.53 18.42
CA PRO A 19 14.07 -12.61 19.74
C PRO A 19 12.60 -12.20 19.75
N TRP A 20 12.22 -11.15 19.01
CA TRP A 20 10.82 -10.70 18.95
C TRP A 20 9.92 -11.66 18.18
N ILE A 21 10.42 -12.30 17.11
CA ILE A 21 9.70 -13.38 16.41
C ILE A 21 9.47 -14.56 17.37
N LEU A 22 10.48 -14.91 18.17
CA LEU A 22 10.37 -15.97 19.18
C LEU A 22 9.33 -15.63 20.25
N VAL A 23 9.33 -14.39 20.77
CA VAL A 23 8.32 -13.90 21.73
C VAL A 23 6.92 -13.95 21.12
N GLY A 24 6.77 -13.49 19.87
CA GLY A 24 5.50 -13.55 19.13
C GLY A 24 5.02 -14.99 18.94
N PHE A 25 5.93 -15.92 18.65
CA PHE A 25 5.62 -17.34 18.53
C PHE A 25 5.14 -17.93 19.87
N VAL A 26 5.84 -17.66 20.98
CA VAL A 26 5.46 -18.12 22.33
C VAL A 26 4.10 -17.56 22.73
N LEU A 27 3.86 -16.28 22.52
CA LEU A 27 2.56 -15.64 22.79
C LEU A 27 1.45 -16.28 21.95
N THR A 28 1.70 -16.57 20.67
CA THR A 28 0.71 -17.21 19.79
C THR A 28 0.37 -18.62 20.27
N VAL A 29 1.37 -19.40 20.68
CA VAL A 29 1.17 -20.74 21.25
C VAL A 29 0.35 -20.66 22.55
N LEU A 30 0.65 -19.71 23.43
CA LEU A 30 -0.10 -19.50 24.67
C LEU A 30 -1.54 -19.05 24.40
N LEU A 31 -1.75 -18.08 23.51
CA LEU A 31 -3.08 -17.59 23.11
C LEU A 31 -3.93 -18.69 22.45
N SER A 32 -3.31 -19.57 21.67
CA SER A 32 -4.01 -20.70 21.02
C SER A 32 -4.58 -21.73 22.00
N ARG A 33 -4.14 -21.71 23.27
CA ARG A 33 -4.73 -22.55 24.34
C ARG A 33 -6.00 -21.98 24.95
N PHE A 34 -6.21 -20.66 24.86
CA PHE A 34 -7.34 -19.98 25.51
C PHE A 34 -8.36 -19.39 24.53
N VAL A 35 -7.98 -19.27 23.25
CA VAL A 35 -8.78 -18.64 22.21
C VAL A 35 -8.89 -19.58 21.01
N ASP A 36 -10.09 -19.64 20.43
CA ASP A 36 -10.33 -20.39 19.19
C ASP A 36 -9.29 -20.06 18.13
N ARG A 37 -8.71 -21.11 17.54
CA ARG A 37 -7.67 -21.01 16.52
C ARG A 37 -8.10 -20.14 15.32
N SER A 38 -9.38 -20.17 14.97
CA SER A 38 -9.95 -19.34 13.88
C SER A 38 -9.84 -17.84 14.16
N LYS A 39 -10.01 -17.40 15.41
CA LYS A 39 -9.87 -16.00 15.82
C LYS A 39 -8.40 -15.59 15.84
N VAL A 40 -7.53 -16.47 16.34
CA VAL A 40 -6.07 -16.26 16.35
C VAL A 40 -5.55 -16.10 14.92
N ASP A 41 -5.92 -17.01 14.01
CA ASP A 41 -5.50 -16.97 12.61
C ASP A 41 -5.99 -15.70 11.89
N ALA A 42 -7.22 -15.27 12.14
CA ALA A 42 -7.77 -14.04 11.58
C ALA A 42 -7.01 -12.79 12.05
N VAL A 43 -6.64 -12.73 13.33
CA VAL A 43 -5.84 -11.63 13.90
C VAL A 43 -4.42 -11.67 13.35
N MET A 44 -3.78 -12.84 13.32
CA MET A 44 -2.43 -13.02 12.79
C MET A 44 -2.34 -12.62 11.32
N LYS A 45 -3.36 -12.92 10.51
CA LYS A 45 -3.40 -12.48 9.11
C LYS A 45 -3.45 -10.97 8.98
N LYS A 46 -4.20 -10.27 9.85
CA LYS A 46 -4.24 -8.80 9.88
C LYS A 46 -2.90 -8.21 10.32
N ILE A 47 -2.30 -8.76 11.37
CA ILE A 47 -0.97 -8.34 11.86
C ILE A 47 0.08 -8.55 10.77
N GLY A 48 0.09 -9.71 10.11
CA GLY A 48 0.99 -10.02 9.01
C GLY A 48 0.84 -9.06 7.84
N LEU A 49 -0.38 -8.67 7.49
CA LEU A 49 -0.63 -7.63 6.47
C LEU A 49 -0.08 -6.27 6.89
N ILE A 50 -0.30 -5.86 8.15
CA ILE A 50 0.23 -4.58 8.66
C ILE A 50 1.76 -4.61 8.63
N LEU A 51 2.38 -5.69 9.10
CA LEU A 51 3.83 -5.86 9.06
C LEU A 51 4.34 -5.80 7.62
N LEU A 52 3.70 -6.52 6.70
CA LEU A 52 4.14 -6.57 5.30
C LEU A 52 4.05 -5.20 4.60
N TYR A 53 2.99 -4.43 4.84
CA TYR A 53 2.74 -3.18 4.10
C TYR A 53 3.30 -1.92 4.77
N PHE A 54 3.52 -1.94 6.08
CA PHE A 54 3.99 -0.76 6.82
C PHE A 54 5.37 -0.97 7.44
N PHE A 55 5.65 -2.17 7.97
CA PHE A 55 6.88 -2.43 8.69
C PHE A 55 8.03 -2.85 7.77
N VAL A 56 7.81 -3.82 6.89
CA VAL A 56 8.83 -4.32 5.95
C VAL A 56 9.38 -3.21 5.05
N PRO A 57 8.57 -2.32 4.45
CA PRO A 57 9.11 -1.27 3.60
C PRO A 57 10.00 -0.27 4.34
N VAL A 58 9.63 0.07 5.58
CA VAL A 58 10.43 0.90 6.50
C VAL A 58 11.75 0.22 6.86
N LEU A 59 11.69 -1.08 7.14
CA LEU A 59 12.83 -1.88 7.56
C LEU A 59 13.83 -2.09 6.40
N LEU A 60 13.33 -2.34 5.19
CA LEU A 60 14.13 -2.35 3.97
C LEU A 60 14.86 -1.01 3.79
N PHE A 61 14.18 0.11 4.04
CA PHE A 61 14.78 1.43 3.96
C PHE A 61 15.95 1.61 4.91
N ARG A 62 15.77 1.20 6.16
CA ARG A 62 16.79 1.32 7.19
C ARG A 62 18.00 0.43 6.90
N ILE A 63 17.77 -0.82 6.50
CA ILE A 63 18.84 -1.78 6.23
C ILE A 63 19.59 -1.45 4.93
N PHE A 64 18.88 -1.12 3.84
CA PHE A 64 19.50 -0.96 2.53
C PHE A 64 20.02 0.46 2.24
N LEU A 65 19.40 1.49 2.82
CA LEU A 65 19.77 2.88 2.54
C LEU A 65 20.42 3.60 3.73
N ASN A 66 20.60 2.91 4.86
CA ASN A 66 21.18 3.45 6.11
C ASN A 66 20.63 4.85 6.45
N THR A 67 19.34 5.06 6.17
CA THR A 67 18.65 6.33 6.32
C THR A 67 17.53 6.11 7.33
N ASP A 68 17.56 6.85 8.43
CA ASP A 68 16.46 6.85 9.38
C ASP A 68 15.27 7.64 8.81
N LEU A 69 14.05 7.25 9.19
CA LEU A 69 12.82 7.98 8.88
C LEU A 69 12.74 9.23 9.75
N GLY A 70 13.46 10.27 9.33
CA GLY A 70 13.38 11.59 9.91
C GLY A 70 12.14 12.36 9.44
N VAL A 71 11.99 13.57 9.97
CA VAL A 71 10.87 14.48 9.68
C VAL A 71 10.76 14.77 8.17
N ALA A 72 11.88 15.06 7.51
CA ALA A 72 11.90 15.37 6.08
C ALA A 72 11.40 14.20 5.19
N GLN A 73 11.72 12.95 5.57
CA GLN A 73 11.27 11.76 4.86
C GLN A 73 9.76 11.54 5.04
N VAL A 74 9.26 11.74 6.26
CA VAL A 74 7.82 11.65 6.57
C VAL A 74 7.04 12.74 5.83
N GLU A 75 7.53 13.98 5.82
CA GLU A 75 6.94 15.09 5.06
C GLU A 75 6.90 14.77 3.56
N PHE A 76 8.01 14.28 3.00
CA PHE A 76 8.07 13.89 1.60
C PHE A 76 7.04 12.79 1.27
N VAL A 77 6.97 11.73 2.07
CA VAL A 77 6.01 10.63 1.89
C VAL A 77 4.57 11.15 1.99
N GLY A 78 4.29 12.02 2.96
CA GLY A 78 2.97 12.62 3.15
C GLY A 78 2.53 13.47 1.96
N ILE A 79 3.41 14.33 1.46
CA ILE A 79 3.17 15.18 0.29
C ILE A 79 2.89 14.29 -0.93
N ILE A 80 3.76 13.32 -1.21
CA ILE A 80 3.61 12.42 -2.35
C ILE A 80 2.32 11.60 -2.25
N ALA A 81 2.01 11.04 -1.08
CA ALA A 81 0.79 10.28 -0.87
C ALA A 81 -0.45 11.15 -1.13
N GLY A 82 -0.45 12.39 -0.64
CA GLY A 82 -1.51 13.38 -0.92
C GLY A 82 -1.63 13.72 -2.40
N THR A 83 -0.51 13.97 -3.08
CA THR A 83 -0.49 14.24 -4.52
C THR A 83 -1.04 13.06 -5.31
N LEU A 84 -0.58 11.83 -5.05
CA LEU A 84 -1.07 10.65 -5.78
C LEU A 84 -2.54 10.38 -5.50
N PHE A 85 -2.98 10.51 -4.24
CA PHE A 85 -4.40 10.41 -3.90
C PHE A 85 -5.23 11.37 -4.75
N PHE A 86 -4.82 12.64 -4.83
CA PHE A 86 -5.51 13.65 -5.63
C PHE A 86 -5.50 13.30 -7.13
N MET A 87 -4.37 12.83 -7.67
CA MET A 87 -4.29 12.40 -9.06
C MET A 87 -5.22 11.21 -9.37
N TYR A 88 -5.36 10.25 -8.46
CA TYR A 88 -6.30 9.13 -8.62
C TYR A 88 -7.75 9.60 -8.59
N VAL A 89 -8.09 10.53 -7.69
CA VAL A 89 -9.42 11.15 -7.64
C VAL A 89 -9.73 11.87 -8.95
N LEU A 90 -8.80 12.67 -9.45
CA LEU A 90 -8.93 13.35 -10.74
C LEU A 90 -9.08 12.35 -11.89
N ALA A 91 -8.25 11.30 -11.93
CA ALA A 91 -8.32 10.27 -12.97
C ALA A 91 -9.69 9.58 -12.98
N TYR A 92 -10.26 9.30 -11.80
CA TYR A 92 -11.61 8.73 -11.69
C TYR A 92 -12.69 9.67 -12.22
N TYR A 93 -12.70 10.93 -11.80
CA TYR A 93 -13.70 11.90 -12.26
C TYR A 93 -13.57 12.20 -13.74
N PHE A 94 -12.34 12.37 -14.23
CA PHE A 94 -12.03 12.49 -15.64
C PHE A 94 -12.57 11.30 -16.43
N ALA A 95 -12.28 10.07 -15.99
CA ALA A 95 -12.75 8.87 -16.67
C ALA A 95 -14.28 8.78 -16.70
N LYS A 96 -14.94 9.13 -15.59
CA LYS A 96 -16.40 9.14 -15.50
C LYS A 96 -17.02 10.16 -16.45
N HIS A 97 -16.47 11.37 -16.49
CA HIS A 97 -16.94 12.44 -17.36
C HIS A 97 -16.71 12.10 -18.85
N GLN A 98 -15.50 11.66 -19.18
CA GLN A 98 -15.12 11.31 -20.55
C GLN A 98 -15.93 10.11 -21.07
N ALA A 99 -16.21 9.11 -20.23
CA ALA A 99 -17.03 7.97 -20.64
C ALA A 99 -18.46 8.37 -21.00
N VAL A 100 -19.05 9.35 -20.31
CA VAL A 100 -20.37 9.90 -20.64
C VAL A 100 -20.31 10.68 -21.96
N LYS A 101 -19.28 11.52 -22.13
CA LYS A 101 -19.06 12.30 -23.36
C LYS A 101 -18.89 11.41 -24.60
N LEU A 102 -18.25 10.24 -24.43
CA LEU A 102 -18.07 9.23 -25.48
C LEU A 102 -19.30 8.33 -25.69
N GLY A 103 -20.38 8.52 -24.93
CA GLY A 103 -21.58 7.70 -25.05
C GLY A 103 -21.40 6.24 -24.59
N LEU A 104 -20.35 5.92 -23.82
CA LEU A 104 -20.08 4.57 -23.35
C LEU A 104 -21.15 4.12 -22.35
N LYS A 105 -21.64 2.89 -22.50
CA LYS A 105 -22.68 2.29 -21.64
C LYS A 105 -22.21 0.98 -21.02
N GLY A 106 -22.86 0.59 -19.92
CA GLY A 106 -22.70 -0.72 -19.27
C GLY A 106 -21.24 -1.14 -19.05
N LYS A 107 -20.91 -2.36 -19.49
CA LYS A 107 -19.58 -2.98 -19.31
C LYS A 107 -18.45 -2.15 -19.95
N THR A 108 -18.67 -1.59 -21.14
CA THR A 108 -17.63 -0.82 -21.86
C THR A 108 -17.24 0.45 -21.11
N LYS A 109 -18.21 1.14 -20.51
CA LYS A 109 -17.96 2.30 -19.64
C LYS A 109 -17.12 1.92 -18.42
N GLN A 110 -17.45 0.82 -17.76
CA GLN A 110 -16.70 0.39 -16.58
C GLN A 110 -15.28 -0.05 -16.93
N GLN A 111 -15.12 -0.80 -18.02
CA GLN A 111 -13.81 -1.20 -18.51
C GLN A 111 -12.94 0.02 -18.85
N PHE A 112 -13.51 1.06 -19.47
CA PHE A 112 -12.82 2.31 -19.72
C PHE A 112 -12.33 2.97 -18.41
N ILE A 113 -13.21 3.09 -17.40
CA ILE A 113 -12.84 3.68 -16.11
C ILE A 113 -11.73 2.87 -15.42
N LYS A 114 -11.85 1.54 -15.36
CA LYS A 114 -10.81 0.66 -14.80
C LYS A 114 -9.48 0.82 -15.54
N THR A 115 -9.52 0.97 -16.86
CA THR A 115 -8.33 1.17 -17.69
C THR A 115 -7.64 2.48 -17.34
N VAL A 116 -8.38 3.58 -17.22
CA VAL A 116 -7.80 4.88 -16.85
C VAL A 116 -7.18 4.84 -15.45
N ILE A 117 -7.86 4.25 -14.45
CA ILE A 117 -7.33 4.08 -13.09
C ILE A 117 -6.06 3.21 -13.09
N THR A 118 -6.05 2.13 -13.86
CA THR A 118 -4.88 1.24 -13.97
C THR A 118 -3.71 1.96 -14.62
N ASN A 119 -3.96 2.73 -15.69
CA ASN A 119 -2.93 3.51 -16.36
C ASN A 119 -2.37 4.60 -15.45
N GLN A 120 -3.18 5.22 -14.60
CA GLN A 120 -2.68 6.15 -13.59
C GLN A 120 -1.69 5.49 -12.62
N GLY A 121 -1.92 4.24 -12.24
CA GLY A 121 -0.96 3.47 -11.45
C GLY A 121 0.34 3.17 -12.19
N ARG A 122 0.26 2.81 -13.48
CA ARG A 122 1.44 2.60 -14.33
C ARG A 122 2.26 3.88 -14.48
N SER A 123 1.61 5.03 -14.70
CA SER A 123 2.27 6.33 -14.77
C SER A 123 2.95 6.70 -13.46
N SER A 124 2.32 6.41 -12.32
CA SER A 124 2.92 6.65 -11.00
C SER A 124 4.19 5.79 -10.80
N ALA A 125 4.14 4.50 -11.13
CA ALA A 125 5.31 3.62 -11.08
C ALA A 125 6.46 4.09 -12.02
N PHE A 126 6.11 4.66 -13.18
CA PHE A 126 7.09 5.24 -14.10
C PHE A 126 7.83 6.43 -13.49
N ILE A 127 7.14 7.32 -12.77
CA ILE A 127 7.76 8.48 -12.09
C ILE A 127 8.78 8.02 -11.05
N GLY A 128 8.45 7.02 -10.23
CA GLY A 128 9.40 6.45 -9.27
C GLY A 128 10.67 5.92 -9.95
N SER A 129 10.49 5.22 -11.08
CA SER A 129 11.61 4.69 -11.88
C SER A 129 12.45 5.81 -12.51
N ALA A 130 11.83 6.87 -13.01
CA ALA A 130 12.51 8.04 -13.55
C ALA A 130 13.33 8.77 -12.47
N MET A 131 12.81 8.86 -11.25
CA MET A 131 13.56 9.43 -10.12
C MET A 131 14.82 8.62 -9.80
N LEU A 132 14.81 7.29 -9.91
CA LEU A 132 16.02 6.47 -9.70
C LEU A 132 17.13 6.74 -10.71
N ALA A 133 16.79 7.17 -11.92
CA ALA A 133 17.77 7.48 -12.96
C ALA A 133 18.64 8.69 -12.60
N VAL A 134 18.18 9.56 -11.67
CA VAL A 134 18.92 10.72 -11.19
C VAL A 134 19.59 10.37 -9.86
N PRO A 135 20.94 10.37 -9.76
CA PRO A 135 21.64 9.97 -8.54
C PRO A 135 21.21 10.74 -7.28
N ALA A 136 20.93 12.03 -7.41
CA ALA A 136 20.47 12.90 -6.31
C ALA A 136 19.09 12.50 -5.75
N PHE A 137 18.28 11.77 -6.52
CA PHE A 137 16.93 11.38 -6.13
C PHE A 137 16.81 9.92 -5.69
N ARG A 138 17.91 9.16 -5.57
CA ARG A 138 17.84 7.74 -5.19
C ARG A 138 17.12 7.49 -3.87
N VAL A 139 17.38 8.28 -2.84
CA VAL A 139 16.71 8.15 -1.53
C VAL A 139 15.22 8.55 -1.62
N PRO A 140 14.85 9.73 -2.16
CA PRO A 140 13.44 10.06 -2.44
C PRO A 140 12.71 9.03 -3.32
N ALA A 141 13.37 8.49 -4.34
CA ALA A 141 12.79 7.50 -5.25
C ALA A 141 12.51 6.19 -4.53
N GLY A 142 13.44 5.75 -3.68
CA GLY A 142 13.18 4.61 -2.82
C GLY A 142 11.99 4.87 -1.91
N LEU A 143 11.88 6.04 -1.26
CA LEU A 143 10.79 6.35 -0.32
C LEU A 143 9.44 6.33 -1.04
N TYR A 144 9.43 6.93 -2.24
CA TYR A 144 8.30 6.89 -3.15
C TYR A 144 7.87 5.46 -3.47
N MET A 145 8.81 4.59 -3.87
CA MET A 145 8.49 3.22 -4.28
C MET A 145 8.10 2.31 -3.11
N SER A 146 8.83 2.35 -2.01
CA SER A 146 8.66 1.43 -0.89
C SER A 146 7.45 1.79 -0.04
N LEU A 147 7.25 3.07 0.29
CA LEU A 147 6.20 3.48 1.23
C LEU A 147 4.92 3.84 0.51
N VAL A 148 5.00 4.47 -0.67
CA VAL A 148 3.81 4.90 -1.40
C VAL A 148 3.44 3.90 -2.48
N GLY A 149 4.42 3.45 -3.28
CA GLY A 149 4.23 2.49 -4.36
C GLY A 149 3.66 1.16 -3.89
N ILE A 150 4.26 0.53 -2.87
CA ILE A 150 3.79 -0.76 -2.34
C ILE A 150 2.35 -0.67 -1.81
N ILE A 151 2.01 0.41 -1.10
CA ILE A 151 0.64 0.63 -0.60
C ILE A 151 -0.34 0.78 -1.78
N LEU A 152 0.01 1.55 -2.81
CA LEU A 152 -0.82 1.68 -4.00
C LEU A 152 -0.98 0.34 -4.75
N PHE A 153 0.06 -0.48 -4.81
CA PHE A 153 -0.01 -1.84 -5.36
C PHE A 153 -0.94 -2.77 -4.59
N ALA A 154 -1.24 -2.49 -3.32
CA ALA A 154 -2.26 -3.23 -2.56
C ALA A 154 -3.65 -2.64 -2.72
N VAL A 155 -3.77 -1.30 -2.64
CA VAL A 155 -5.05 -0.59 -2.63
C VAL A 155 -5.73 -0.60 -3.99
N ILE A 156 -4.99 -0.40 -5.08
CA ILE A 156 -5.58 -0.30 -6.42
C ILE A 156 -6.19 -1.63 -6.88
N PRO A 157 -5.52 -2.79 -6.77
CA PRO A 157 -6.15 -4.08 -7.07
C PRO A 157 -7.37 -4.37 -6.21
N TYR A 158 -7.35 -3.95 -4.93
CA TYR A 158 -8.52 -4.07 -4.06
C TYR A 158 -9.71 -3.25 -4.59
N ILE A 159 -9.49 -1.97 -4.95
CA ILE A 159 -10.52 -1.11 -5.55
C ILE A 159 -11.05 -1.72 -6.85
N LEU A 160 -10.16 -2.16 -7.75
CA LEU A 160 -10.53 -2.76 -9.03
C LEU A 160 -11.32 -4.07 -8.85
N SER A 161 -10.94 -4.89 -7.87
CA SER A 161 -11.67 -6.10 -7.49
C SER A 161 -13.07 -5.78 -6.98
N HIS A 162 -13.20 -4.77 -6.11
CA HIS A 162 -14.51 -4.35 -5.60
C HIS A 162 -15.42 -3.80 -6.71
N MET A 163 -14.87 -3.01 -7.63
CA MET A 163 -15.59 -2.56 -8.83
C MET A 163 -16.05 -3.74 -9.68
N HIS A 164 -15.24 -4.79 -9.81
CA HIS A 164 -15.60 -5.98 -10.57
C HIS A 164 -16.68 -6.83 -9.90
N HIS A 165 -16.59 -7.06 -8.59
CA HIS A 165 -17.63 -7.79 -7.86
C HIS A 165 -18.98 -7.07 -7.87
N LYS A 166 -18.97 -5.74 -7.82
CA LYS A 166 -20.19 -4.93 -7.97
C LYS A 166 -20.86 -5.18 -9.33
N GLU A 167 -20.09 -5.25 -10.41
CA GLU A 167 -20.63 -5.56 -11.76
C GLU A 167 -21.26 -6.94 -11.83
N ILE A 168 -20.62 -7.96 -11.24
CA ILE A 168 -21.16 -9.34 -11.24
C ILE A 168 -22.50 -9.38 -10.50
N ARG A 169 -22.61 -8.67 -9.38
CA ARG A 169 -23.82 -8.60 -8.59
C ARG A 169 -24.96 -7.89 -9.32
N GLU A 170 -24.67 -6.72 -9.91
CA GLU A 170 -25.64 -5.98 -10.73
C GLU A 170 -26.10 -6.79 -11.96
N ALA A 171 -25.22 -7.60 -12.56
CA ALA A 171 -25.58 -8.47 -13.67
C ALA A 171 -26.47 -9.66 -13.25
N ASN A 172 -26.26 -10.22 -12.05
CA ASN A 172 -27.05 -11.34 -11.54
C ASN A 172 -28.42 -10.92 -10.99
N GLU A 173 -28.59 -9.67 -10.56
CA GLU A 173 -29.89 -9.13 -10.11
C GLU A 173 -30.81 -8.72 -11.28
N LEU A 174 -30.29 -8.71 -12.51
CA LEU A 174 -31.02 -8.40 -13.76
C LEU A 174 -31.43 -9.66 -14.55
N VAL A 175 -31.12 -10.86 -14.02
CA VAL A 175 -31.51 -12.18 -14.56
C VAL A 175 -32.57 -12.78 -13.65
#